data_AF-A0A9D7JAC8-F1
#
_entry.id   AF-A0A9D7JAC8-F1
#
_cell.length_a   1.000
_cell.length_b   1.000
_cell.length_c   1.000
_cell.angle_alpha   90.00
_cell.angle_beta   90.00
_cell.angle_gamma   90.00
#
_symmetry.space_group_name_H-M   'P 1'
#
loop_
_entity.id
_entity.type
_entity.pdbx_description
1 polymer ?
#
loop_
_entity_poly.entity_id
_entity_poly.type
_entity_poly.pdbx_seq_one_letter_code
_entity_poly.pdbx_strand_id
1 'polypeptide(L)' 'MSQASQESIQNQVAARLAALSAKDFAKADQIRNDLLTQGVQLSDYKDEAGQRQTRWEIKR' A
#
# COMPACT_ATOMS: atom_id res chain seq x y z
N MET A 1 -12.15 -17.03 5.56
CA MET A 1 -10.71 -17.37 5.63
C MET A 1 -9.89 -16.50 4.67
N SER A 2 -9.95 -15.16 4.79
CA SER A 2 -9.31 -14.27 3.81
C SER A 2 -8.68 -13.02 4.45
N GLN A 3 -8.09 -13.13 5.64
CA GLN A 3 -7.38 -12.02 6.31
C GLN A 3 -5.86 -12.05 6.06
N ALA A 4 -5.27 -13.21 5.77
CA ALA A 4 -3.81 -13.36 5.62
C ALA A 4 -3.22 -12.44 4.51
N SER A 5 -3.97 -12.17 3.45
CA SER A 5 -3.55 -11.26 2.38
C SER A 5 -3.61 -9.78 2.79
N GLN A 6 -4.56 -9.40 3.66
CA GLN A 6 -4.69 -8.00 4.10
C GLN A 6 -3.54 -7.58 5.01
N GLU A 7 -3.15 -8.43 5.97
CA GLU A 7 -1.98 -8.15 6.82
C GLU A 7 -0.70 -8.00 6.02
N SER A 8 -0.50 -8.85 5.00
CA SER A 8 0.67 -8.77 4.13
C SER A 8 0.72 -7.43 3.38
N ILE A 9 -0.41 -6.98 2.82
CA ILE A 9 -0.50 -5.69 2.14
C ILE A 9 -0.28 -4.54 3.13
N GLN A 10 -0.87 -4.61 4.32
CA GLN A 10 -0.73 -3.58 5.34
C GLN A 10 0.72 -3.44 5.81
N ASN A 11 1.45 -4.56 5.95
CA ASN A 11 2.89 -4.57 6.22
C ASN A 11 3.69 -3.95 5.07
N GLN A 12 3.35 -4.25 3.82
CA GLN A 12 3.97 -3.62 2.65
C GLN A 12 3.72 -2.11 2.63
N VAL A 13 2.49 -1.66 2.85
CA VAL A 13 2.15 -0.23 2.93
C VAL A 13 2.90 0.46 4.08
N ALA A 14 3.02 -0.19 5.24
CA ALA A 14 3.82 0.31 6.35
C ALA A 14 5.31 0.41 5.98
N ALA A 15 5.87 -0.59 5.30
CA ALA A 15 7.23 -0.55 4.80
C ALA A 15 7.44 0.56 3.75
N ARG A 16 6.45 0.81 2.89
CA ARG A 16 6.45 1.94 1.93
C ARG A 16 6.46 3.28 2.66
N LEU A 17 5.66 3.44 3.70
CA LEU A 17 5.64 4.65 4.53
C LEU A 17 6.97 4.85 5.27
N ALA A 18 7.55 3.79 5.82
CA ALA A 18 8.87 3.82 6.44
C ALA A 18 9.96 4.22 5.43
N ALA A 19 9.92 3.67 4.22
CA ALA A 19 10.81 4.04 3.13
C ALA A 19 10.66 5.51 2.73
N LEU A 20 9.43 6.02 2.58
CA LEU A 20 9.18 7.44 2.32
C LEU A 20 9.72 8.35 3.43
N SER A 21 9.54 7.98 4.70
CA SER A 21 10.12 8.69 5.85
C SER A 21 11.66 8.66 5.84
N ALA A 22 12.25 7.55 5.40
CA ALA A 22 13.69 7.42 5.20
C ALA A 22 14.21 8.11 3.92
N LYS A 23 13.32 8.77 3.13
CA LYS A 23 13.59 9.32 1.79
C LYS A 23 14.03 8.27 0.75
N ASP A 24 13.72 7.02 1.01
CA ASP A 24 13.93 5.87 0.14
C ASP A 24 12.77 5.71 -0.86
N PHE A 25 12.71 6.62 -1.83
CA PHE A 25 11.67 6.58 -2.86
C PHE A 25 11.75 5.32 -3.75
N ALA A 26 12.96 4.81 -4.00
CA ALA A 26 13.16 3.59 -4.77
C ALA A 26 12.49 2.38 -4.10
N LYS A 27 12.68 2.21 -2.79
CA LYS A 27 12.07 1.13 -2.03
C LYS A 27 10.56 1.28 -1.92
N ALA A 28 10.08 2.51 -1.75
CA ALA A 28 8.65 2.80 -1.77
C ALA A 28 7.99 2.42 -3.12
N ASP A 29 8.66 2.66 -4.24
CA ASP A 29 8.17 2.29 -5.57
C ASP A 29 8.25 0.78 -5.82
N GLN A 30 9.32 0.10 -5.37
CA GLN A 30 9.39 -1.36 -5.46
C GLN A 30 8.22 -2.04 -4.76
N ILE A 31 7.88 -1.60 -3.55
CA ILE A 31 6.76 -2.16 -2.79
C ILE A 31 5.43 -1.94 -3.52
N ARG A 32 5.25 -0.77 -4.14
CA ARG A 32 4.06 -0.50 -4.95
C ARG A 32 3.98 -1.46 -6.14
N ASN A 33 5.08 -1.71 -6.84
CA ASN A 33 5.12 -2.63 -7.98
C ASN A 33 4.92 -4.09 -7.56
N ASP A 34 5.46 -4.49 -6.41
CA ASP A 34 5.26 -5.84 -5.84
C ASP A 34 3.77 -6.09 -5.55
N LEU A 35 3.11 -5.13 -4.88
CA LEU A 35 1.67 -5.16 -4.65
C LEU A 35 0.89 -5.24 -5.97
N LEU A 36 1.24 -4.42 -6.97
CA LEU A 36 0.61 -4.47 -8.29
C LEU A 36 0.78 -5.83 -8.97
N THR A 37 1.95 -6.46 -8.83
CA THR A 37 2.25 -7.79 -9.39
C THR A 37 1.42 -8.88 -8.72
N GLN A 38 1.09 -8.71 -7.44
CA GLN A 38 0.17 -9.57 -6.70
C GLN A 38 -1.31 -9.32 -7.04
N GLY A 39 -1.62 -8.39 -7.95
CA GLY A 39 -2.99 -7.99 -8.28
C GLY A 39 -3.60 -7.01 -7.27
N VAL A 40 -2.78 -6.35 -6.47
CA VAL A 40 -3.20 -5.37 -5.47
C VAL A 40 -3.02 -3.96 -6.01
N GLN A 41 -4.13 -3.25 -6.17
CA GLN A 41 -4.15 -1.86 -6.63
C GLN A 41 -4.20 -0.92 -5.41
N LEU A 42 -3.25 0.01 -5.30
CA LEU A 42 -3.32 1.11 -4.33
C LEU A 42 -4.09 2.28 -4.93
N SER A 43 -5.12 2.74 -4.22
CA SER A 43 -5.93 3.92 -4.53
C SER A 43 -5.81 4.91 -3.38
N ASP A 44 -5.07 5.99 -3.61
CA ASP A 44 -5.10 7.14 -2.70
C ASP A 44 -6.39 7.93 -2.92
N TYR A 45 -7.10 8.20 -1.84
CA TYR A 45 -8.28 9.05 -1.86
C TYR A 45 -8.25 10.01 -0.68
N LYS A 46 -8.85 11.17 -0.87
CA LYS A 46 -9.14 12.08 0.25
C LYS A 46 -10.49 11.67 0.81
N ASP A 47 -10.51 11.41 2.10
CA ASP A 47 -11.75 11.26 2.85
C ASP A 47 -12.42 12.64 3.04
N GLU A 48 -13.72 12.67 3.34
CA GLU A 48 -14.47 13.90 3.61
C GLU A 48 -13.89 14.69 4.80
N ALA A 49 -13.21 14.00 5.72
CA ALA A 49 -12.45 14.63 6.80
C ALA A 49 -11.15 15.34 6.35
N GLY A 50 -10.83 15.33 5.05
CA GLY A 50 -9.60 15.90 4.49
C GLY A 50 -8.34 15.06 4.74
N GLN A 51 -8.48 13.90 5.38
CA GLN A 51 -7.39 12.96 5.61
C GLN A 51 -7.09 12.16 4.35
N ARG A 52 -5.82 12.09 3.95
CA ARG A 52 -5.37 11.22 2.86
C ARG A 52 -5.42 9.78 3.35
N GLN A 53 -6.41 9.02 2.87
CA GLN A 53 -6.51 7.59 3.06
C GLN A 53 -5.86 6.90 1.86
N THR A 54 -5.13 5.81 2.11
CA THR A 54 -4.65 4.92 1.04
C THR A 54 -5.42 3.62 1.18
N ARG A 55 -6.34 3.35 0.26
CA ARG A 55 -7.00 2.05 0.16
C ARG A 55 -6.18 1.15 -0.77
N TRP A 56 -6.16 -0.14 -0.45
CA TRP A 56 -5.67 -1.17 -1.36
C TRP A 56 -6.80 -2.15 -1.67
N GLU A 57 -6.92 -2.52 -2.94
CA GLU A 57 -7.94 -3.45 -3.44
C GLU A 57 -7.26 -4.63 -4.11
N ILE A 58 -7.62 -5.86 -3.72
CA ILE A 58 -7.12 -7.10 -4.32
C ILE A 58 -8.08 -7.46 -5.45
N LYS A 59 -7.63 -7.39 -6.71
CA LYS A 59 -8.38 -7.98 -7.82
C LYS A 59 -8.08 -9.48 -7.87
N ARG A 60 -8.99 -10.30 -7.32
CA ARG A 60 -8.97 -11.77 -7.49
C ARG A 60 -9.64 -12.19 -8.79
#